data_AF-A0A534R5Z3-F1
#
_entry.id   AF-A0A534R5Z3-F1
#
_cell.length_a   1.000
_cell.length_b   1.000
_cell.length_c   1.000
_cell.angle_alpha   90.00
_cell.angle_beta   90.00
_cell.angle_gamma   90.00
#
_symmetry.space_group_name_H-M   'P 1'
#
loop_
_entity.id
_entity.type
_entity.pdbx_description
1 polymer ?
#
loop_
_entity_poly.entity_id
_entity_poly.type
_entity_poly.pdbx_seq_one_letter_code
_entity_poly.pdbx_strand_id
1 'polypeptide(L)'
;MIDFELSDGLRGMQQLTHQAAEMAMRPIAREYDEREHEKPWDFLNMMWAVSHSNPIGGTGERKAKEGPSERNLGMCVSIEELSWGDAGLYLSIPNAGLGGAAVAAAGTPEQKARFLKRFTEGGKPKWAAMAITEPSC
;
A
#
# COMPACT_ATOMS: atom_id res chain seq x y z
N MET A 1 -11.37 -31.52 -4.68
CA MET A 1 -11.60 -30.56 -5.77
C MET A 1 -10.95 -29.27 -5.33
N ILE A 2 -10.08 -28.68 -6.15
CA ILE A 2 -9.44 -27.39 -5.82
C ILE A 2 -10.37 -26.30 -6.34
N ASP A 3 -10.54 -25.26 -5.54
CA ASP A 3 -11.33 -24.06 -5.85
C ASP A 3 -10.40 -22.84 -5.85
N PHE A 4 -10.64 -21.92 -6.77
CA PHE A 4 -9.86 -20.70 -6.99
C PHE A 4 -10.71 -19.44 -6.92
N GLU A 5 -12.00 -19.56 -6.59
CA GLU A 5 -12.83 -18.38 -6.37
C GLU A 5 -12.36 -17.60 -5.14
N LEU A 6 -12.46 -16.27 -5.24
CA LEU A 6 -12.23 -15.39 -4.10
C LEU A 6 -13.31 -15.62 -3.03
N SER A 7 -12.92 -15.57 -1.76
CA SER A 7 -13.91 -15.50 -0.68
C SER A 7 -14.76 -14.23 -0.81
N ASP A 8 -15.98 -14.26 -0.27
CA ASP A 8 -16.87 -13.09 -0.32
C ASP A 8 -16.24 -11.83 0.33
N GLY A 9 -15.40 -12.04 1.35
CA GLY A 9 -14.62 -10.96 1.96
C GLY A 9 -13.61 -10.33 0.99
N LEU A 10 -12.89 -11.16 0.23
CA LEU A 10 -11.98 -10.67 -0.81
C LEU A 10 -12.71 -10.02 -1.99
N ARG A 11 -13.86 -10.56 -2.41
CA ARG A 11 -14.71 -9.93 -3.45
C ARG A 11 -15.18 -8.54 -3.03
N GLY A 12 -15.63 -8.39 -1.78
CA GLY A 12 -16.04 -7.08 -1.24
C GLY A 12 -14.88 -6.08 -1.19
N MET A 13 -13.69 -6.53 -0.77
CA MET A 13 -12.49 -5.70 -0.77
C MET A 13 -12.03 -5.31 -2.18
N GLN A 14 -12.12 -6.24 -3.13
CA GLN A 14 -11.83 -5.99 -4.54
C GLN A 14 -12.69 -4.85 -5.07
N GLN A 15 -14.02 -4.96 -4.91
CA GLN A 15 -14.97 -3.96 -5.39
C GLN A 15 -14.73 -2.58 -4.77
N LEU A 16 -14.46 -2.52 -3.47
CA LEU A 16 -14.14 -1.26 -2.79
C LEU A 16 -12.86 -0.63 -3.33
N THR A 17 -11.82 -1.44 -3.55
CA THR A 17 -10.54 -0.97 -4.08
C THR A 17 -10.67 -0.51 -5.52
N HIS A 18 -11.44 -1.24 -6.34
CA HIS A 18 -11.75 -0.87 -7.72
C HIS A 18 -12.45 0.49 -7.81
N GLN A 19 -13.49 0.69 -6.99
CA GLN A 19 -14.21 1.97 -6.93
C GLN A 19 -13.29 3.13 -6.53
N ALA A 20 -12.38 2.91 -5.57
CA ALA A 20 -11.39 3.92 -5.20
C ALA A 20 -10.44 4.25 -6.36
N ALA A 21 -9.95 3.23 -7.08
CA ALA A 21 -9.11 3.43 -8.25
C ALA A 21 -9.85 4.18 -9.38
N GLU A 22 -11.10 3.81 -9.65
CA GLU A 22 -11.95 4.45 -10.67
C GLU A 22 -12.22 5.93 -10.35
N MET A 23 -12.57 6.25 -9.10
CA MET A 23 -12.95 7.61 -8.72
C MET A 23 -11.76 8.52 -8.44
N ALA A 24 -10.66 8.00 -7.87
CA ALA A 24 -9.57 8.83 -7.37
C ALA A 24 -8.28 8.75 -8.19
N MET A 25 -8.07 7.69 -8.98
CA MET A 25 -6.83 7.50 -9.74
C MET A 25 -7.05 7.72 -11.23
N ARG A 26 -8.05 7.07 -11.84
CA ARG A 26 -8.31 7.17 -13.29
C ARG A 26 -8.45 8.61 -13.82
N PRO A 27 -9.13 9.54 -13.14
CA PRO A 27 -9.31 10.89 -13.67
C PRO A 27 -8.01 11.69 -13.78
N ILE A 28 -7.02 11.39 -12.93
CA ILE A 28 -5.76 12.14 -12.84
C ILE A 28 -4.57 11.40 -13.48
N ALA A 29 -4.73 10.11 -13.79
CA ALA A 29 -3.65 9.24 -14.25
C ALA A 29 -2.92 9.82 -15.48
N ARG A 30 -3.66 10.15 -16.55
CA ARG A 30 -3.07 10.69 -17.78
C ARG A 30 -2.43 12.06 -17.59
N GLU A 31 -3.05 12.90 -16.77
CA GLU A 31 -2.54 14.24 -16.47
C GLU A 31 -1.16 14.15 -15.80
N TYR A 32 -1.00 13.30 -14.79
CA TYR A 32 0.27 13.17 -14.07
C TYR A 32 1.30 12.29 -14.78
N ASP A 33 0.87 11.45 -15.72
CA ASP A 33 1.76 10.81 -16.70
C ASP A 33 2.41 11.84 -17.63
N GLU A 34 1.63 12.79 -18.17
CA GLU A 34 2.16 13.86 -19.03
C GLU A 34 2.92 14.95 -18.25
N ARG A 35 2.51 15.23 -17.00
CA ARG A 35 3.18 16.17 -16.09
C ARG A 35 4.28 15.48 -15.30
N GLU A 36 5.24 14.88 -16.01
CA GLU A 36 6.36 14.17 -15.41
C GLU A 36 7.03 15.01 -14.31
N HIS A 37 7.38 14.35 -13.20
CA HIS A 37 7.97 14.93 -11.98
C HIS A 37 7.07 15.82 -11.12
N GLU A 38 5.84 16.11 -11.54
CA GLU A 38 4.88 16.75 -10.66
C GLU A 38 4.19 15.73 -9.75
N LYS A 39 3.99 16.11 -8.48
CA LYS A 39 3.35 15.24 -7.48
C LYS A 39 1.87 15.57 -7.36
N PRO A 40 0.97 14.58 -7.43
CA PRO A 40 -0.46 14.76 -7.20
C PRO A 40 -0.75 14.91 -5.70
N TRP A 41 -0.39 16.06 -5.12
CA TRP A 41 -0.43 16.26 -3.67
C TRP A 41 -1.81 16.04 -3.05
N ASP A 42 -2.88 16.40 -3.74
CA ASP A 42 -4.24 16.17 -3.26
C ASP A 42 -4.54 14.67 -3.11
N PHE A 43 -4.18 13.88 -4.14
CA PHE A 43 -4.25 12.41 -4.08
C PHE A 43 -3.35 11.83 -2.98
N LEU A 44 -2.09 12.28 -2.88
CA LEU A 44 -1.15 11.78 -1.87
C LEU A 44 -1.62 12.06 -0.44
N ASN A 45 -2.15 13.27 -0.19
CA ASN A 45 -2.70 13.65 1.11
C ASN A 45 -3.97 12.86 1.44
N MET A 46 -4.86 12.67 0.46
CA MET A 46 -6.05 11.84 0.62
C MET A 46 -5.68 10.39 0.95
N MET A 47 -4.77 9.78 0.19
CA MET A 47 -4.35 8.39 0.42
C MET A 47 -3.58 8.22 1.74
N TRP A 48 -2.84 9.23 2.17
CA TRP A 48 -2.23 9.25 3.50
C TRP A 48 -3.28 9.24 4.61
N ALA A 49 -4.35 10.03 4.48
CA ALA A 49 -5.45 10.02 5.46
C ALA A 49 -6.18 8.66 5.50
N VAL A 50 -6.35 8.00 4.35
CA VAL A 50 -6.94 6.66 4.25
C VAL A 50 -6.01 5.58 4.83
N SER A 51 -4.70 5.65 4.59
CA SER A 51 -3.76 4.65 5.10
C SER A 51 -3.59 4.71 6.63
N HIS A 52 -3.90 5.85 7.26
CA HIS A 52 -3.94 5.98 8.72
C HIS A 52 -5.08 5.19 9.36
N SER A 53 -6.23 5.07 8.67
CA SER A 53 -7.37 4.30 9.16
C SER A 53 -7.26 2.81 8.85
N ASN A 54 -6.52 2.45 7.79
CA ASN A 54 -6.22 1.06 7.44
C ASN A 54 -4.85 0.94 6.76
N PRO A 55 -3.79 0.51 7.46
CA PRO A 55 -2.43 0.49 6.91
C PRO A 55 -2.31 -0.51 5.75
N ILE A 56 -2.23 0.04 4.53
CA ILE A 56 -1.83 -0.68 3.32
C ILE A 56 -0.40 -1.18 3.55
N GLY A 57 -0.20 -2.51 3.49
CA GLY A 57 1.11 -3.14 3.78
C GLY A 57 1.20 -3.86 5.14
N GLY A 58 0.16 -3.81 5.97
CA GLY A 58 -0.10 -4.81 7.01
C GLY A 58 1.06 -5.11 7.97
N THR A 59 1.67 -4.09 8.58
CA THR A 59 2.65 -4.29 9.68
C THR A 59 1.99 -4.43 11.05
N GLY A 60 0.66 -4.39 11.13
CA GLY A 60 -0.07 -4.60 12.38
C GLY A 60 -0.09 -6.07 12.78
N GLU A 61 0.36 -6.37 14.00
CA GLU A 61 0.12 -7.65 14.66
C GLU A 61 -1.40 -7.85 14.81
N ARG A 62 -2.00 -8.64 13.92
CA ARG A 62 -3.37 -9.13 14.11
C ARG A 62 -3.29 -10.53 14.69
N LYS A 63 -4.10 -10.78 15.73
CA LYS A 63 -4.26 -12.10 16.35
C LYS A 63 -4.41 -13.16 15.27
N ALA A 64 -3.61 -14.22 15.35
CA ALA A 64 -3.76 -15.38 14.48
C ALA A 64 -5.20 -15.87 14.58
N LYS A 65 -5.94 -15.77 13.47
CA LYS A 65 -7.22 -16.46 13.35
C LYS A 65 -6.91 -17.94 13.07
N GLU A 66 -7.72 -18.84 13.60
CA GLU A 66 -7.66 -20.24 13.23
C GLU A 66 -8.04 -20.40 11.75
N GLY A 67 -7.26 -21.18 11.00
CA GLY A 67 -7.47 -21.44 9.58
C GLY A 67 -6.43 -20.80 8.64
N PRO A 68 -6.49 -21.13 7.34
CA PRO A 68 -5.60 -20.57 6.34
C PRO A 68 -5.81 -19.06 6.19
N SER A 69 -4.71 -18.31 6.10
CA SER A 69 -4.73 -16.86 5.96
C SER A 69 -4.82 -16.45 4.50
N GLU A 70 -5.81 -15.65 4.16
CA GLU A 70 -5.95 -15.03 2.83
C GLU A 70 -5.16 -13.71 2.70
N ARG A 71 -4.34 -13.35 3.69
CA ARG A 71 -3.66 -12.03 3.75
C ARG A 71 -2.86 -11.71 2.51
N ASN A 72 -2.07 -12.66 2.01
CA ASN A 72 -1.22 -12.43 0.83
C ASN A 72 -2.06 -12.35 -0.44
N LEU A 73 -3.08 -13.21 -0.58
CA LEU A 73 -3.99 -13.15 -1.72
C LEU A 73 -4.74 -11.81 -1.74
N GLY A 74 -5.22 -11.35 -0.58
CA GLY A 74 -5.85 -10.05 -0.47
C GLY A 74 -4.91 -8.89 -0.82
N MET A 75 -3.64 -8.98 -0.45
CA MET A 75 -2.63 -8.00 -0.90
C MET A 75 -2.49 -8.00 -2.43
N CYS A 76 -2.42 -9.18 -3.07
CA CYS A 76 -2.36 -9.28 -4.53
C CYS A 76 -3.57 -8.64 -5.20
N VAL A 77 -4.79 -8.97 -4.74
CA VAL A 77 -6.04 -8.41 -5.27
C VAL A 77 -6.08 -6.89 -5.11
N SER A 78 -5.72 -6.34 -3.94
CA SER A 78 -5.70 -4.89 -3.76
C SER A 78 -4.67 -4.19 -4.64
N ILE A 79 -3.48 -4.78 -4.83
CA ILE A 79 -2.44 -4.22 -5.69
C ILE A 79 -2.89 -4.24 -7.15
N GLU A 80 -3.54 -5.31 -7.59
CA GLU A 80 -4.09 -5.43 -8.94
C GLU A 80 -5.10 -4.31 -9.23
N GLU A 81 -6.08 -4.10 -8.34
CA GLU A 81 -7.10 -3.07 -8.50
C GLU A 81 -6.53 -1.64 -8.47
N LEU A 82 -5.56 -1.36 -7.58
CA LEU A 82 -4.88 -0.06 -7.56
C LEU A 82 -4.04 0.16 -8.82
N SER A 83 -3.36 -0.89 -9.30
CA SER A 83 -2.55 -0.82 -10.52
C SER A 83 -3.39 -0.67 -11.77
N TRP A 84 -4.62 -1.19 -11.77
CA TRP A 84 -5.61 -0.93 -12.82
C TRP A 84 -5.97 0.56 -12.90
N GLY A 85 -6.06 1.23 -11.75
CA GLY A 85 -6.21 2.68 -11.69
C GLY A 85 -5.04 3.37 -12.38
N ASP A 86 -3.86 3.22 -11.78
CA ASP A 86 -2.57 3.62 -12.36
C ASP A 86 -1.42 3.09 -11.49
N ALA A 87 -0.47 2.40 -12.12
CA ALA A 87 0.66 1.80 -11.41
C ALA A 87 1.62 2.83 -10.79
N GLY A 88 1.83 3.98 -11.45
CA GLY A 88 2.70 5.05 -10.96
C GLY A 88 2.09 5.75 -9.74
N LEU A 89 0.80 6.07 -9.80
CA LEU A 89 0.04 6.63 -8.67
C LEU A 89 0.04 5.65 -7.50
N TYR A 90 -0.25 4.36 -7.73
CA TYR A 90 -0.19 3.33 -6.70
C TYR A 90 1.18 3.30 -6.01
N LEU A 91 2.27 3.20 -6.79
CA LEU A 91 3.64 3.16 -6.24
C LEU A 91 4.04 4.46 -5.52
N SER A 92 3.40 5.57 -5.85
CA SER A 92 3.63 6.86 -5.19
C SER A 92 2.89 7.03 -3.86
N ILE A 93 1.94 6.15 -3.52
CA ILE A 93 1.12 6.27 -2.30
C ILE A 93 2.03 6.32 -1.06
N PRO A 94 1.87 7.30 -0.16
CA PRO A 94 2.70 7.41 1.04
C PRO A 94 2.41 6.27 2.02
N ASN A 95 3.41 5.44 2.27
CA ASN A 95 3.36 4.35 3.24
C ASN A 95 4.79 3.89 3.62
N ALA A 96 4.87 2.91 4.52
CA ALA A 96 6.13 2.33 4.96
C ALA A 96 6.80 1.44 3.88
N GLY A 97 6.03 0.90 2.93
CA GLY A 97 6.52 0.18 1.77
C GLY A 97 7.52 -0.93 2.07
N LEU A 98 8.40 -1.20 1.10
CA LEU A 98 9.44 -2.22 1.22
C LEU A 98 10.49 -1.88 2.28
N GLY A 99 10.84 -0.60 2.44
CA GLY A 99 11.80 -0.17 3.48
C GLY A 99 11.27 -0.45 4.90
N GLY A 100 9.98 -0.20 5.13
CA GLY A 100 9.29 -0.52 6.38
C GLY A 100 9.15 -2.02 6.60
N ALA A 101 8.90 -2.80 5.54
CA ALA A 101 8.88 -4.26 5.62
C ALA A 101 10.24 -4.84 6.04
N ALA A 102 11.35 -4.30 5.52
CA ALA A 102 12.70 -4.71 5.93
C ALA A 102 12.96 -4.44 7.41
N VAL A 103 12.58 -3.24 7.91
CA VAL A 103 12.69 -2.90 9.34
C VAL A 103 11.78 -3.80 10.20
N ALA A 104 10.56 -4.07 9.75
CA ALA A 104 9.62 -4.93 10.48
C ALA A 104 10.14 -6.37 10.60
N ALA A 105 10.81 -6.88 9.56
CA ALA A 105 11.36 -8.22 9.52
C ALA A 105 12.65 -8.37 10.34
N ALA A 106 13.60 -7.45 10.20
CA ALA A 106 14.96 -7.63 10.72
C ALA A 106 15.36 -6.67 11.86
N GLY A 107 14.56 -5.62 12.12
CA GLY A 107 14.92 -4.60 13.09
C GLY A 107 14.80 -5.07 14.55
N THR A 108 15.60 -4.47 15.45
CA THR A 108 15.41 -4.61 16.90
C THR A 108 14.10 -3.92 17.35
N PRO A 109 13.56 -4.23 18.54
CA PRO A 109 12.38 -3.53 19.06
C PRO A 109 12.51 -2.00 19.04
N GLU A 110 13.68 -1.48 19.40
CA GLU A 110 13.98 -0.05 19.41
C GLU A 110 14.01 0.54 17.99
N GLN A 111 14.57 -0.20 17.03
CA GLN A 111 14.58 0.21 15.62
C GLN A 111 13.15 0.23 15.04
N LYS A 112 12.35 -0.81 15.30
CA LYS A 112 10.94 -0.84 14.87
C LYS A 112 10.16 0.34 15.45
N ALA A 113 10.29 0.60 16.75
CA ALA A 113 9.65 1.75 17.40
C ALA A 113 10.12 3.08 16.80
N ARG A 114 11.42 3.26 16.56
CA ARG A 114 11.98 4.52 16.01
C ARG A 114 11.58 4.78 14.55
N PHE A 115 11.56 3.74 13.72
CA PHE A 115 11.40 3.89 12.27
C PHE A 115 9.96 3.69 11.80
N LEU A 116 9.17 2.82 12.44
CA LEU A 116 7.81 2.53 11.99
C LEU A 116 6.76 3.46 12.61
N LYS A 117 6.98 3.95 13.84
CA LYS A 117 6.03 4.83 14.55
C LYS A 117 5.68 6.11 13.77
N ARG A 118 6.60 6.61 12.95
CA ARG A 118 6.36 7.80 12.11
C ARG A 118 5.22 7.62 11.10
N PHE A 119 4.91 6.39 10.70
CA PHE A 119 3.82 6.09 9.77
C PHE A 119 2.45 5.98 10.46
N THR A 120 2.41 6.10 11.80
CA THR A 120 1.19 6.05 12.61
C THR A 120 0.93 7.34 13.41
N GLU A 121 1.87 8.27 13.42
CA GLU A 121 1.82 9.52 14.22
C GLU A 121 1.01 10.66 13.55
N GLY A 122 0.38 10.42 12.40
CA GLY A 122 -0.32 11.47 11.65
C GLY A 122 0.63 12.52 11.08
N GLY A 123 0.05 13.63 10.62
CA GLY A 123 0.79 14.77 10.04
C GLY A 123 1.01 14.64 8.53
N LYS A 124 2.14 15.16 8.04
CA LYS A 124 2.45 15.15 6.60
C LYS A 124 2.71 13.73 6.08
N PRO A 125 2.40 13.43 4.81
CA PRO A 125 2.77 12.18 4.15
C PRO A 125 4.25 11.82 4.33
N LYS A 126 4.52 10.53 4.56
CA LYS A 126 5.87 9.99 4.69
C LYS A 126 6.02 8.75 3.82
N TRP A 127 7.22 8.56 3.31
CA TRP A 127 7.60 7.42 2.50
C TRP A 127 8.81 6.72 3.12
N ALA A 128 8.85 5.41 2.98
CA ALA A 128 10.08 4.65 3.06
C ALA A 128 10.40 4.06 1.69
N ALA A 129 11.69 3.88 1.44
CA ALA A 129 12.22 3.35 0.20
C ALA A 129 13.16 2.19 0.49
N MET A 130 13.38 1.35 -0.53
CA MET A 130 14.36 0.28 -0.49
C MET A 130 15.39 0.56 -1.59
N ALA A 131 16.63 0.84 -1.19
CA ALA A 131 17.72 1.14 -2.10
C ALA A 131 18.67 -0.07 -2.14
N ILE A 132 18.49 -0.94 -3.13
CA ILE A 132 19.30 -2.15 -3.34
C ILE A 132 20.11 -2.03 -4.64
N THR A 133 19.46 -1.56 -5.71
CA THR A 133 20.05 -1.47 -7.05
C THR A 133 21.18 -0.46 -7.10
N GLU A 134 22.32 -0.85 -7.67
CA GLU A 134 23.45 0.03 -7.95
C GLU A 134 23.76 0.03 -9.46
N PRO A 135 24.49 1.02 -10.00
CA PRO A 135 24.80 1.07 -11.44
C PRO A 135 25.51 -0.16 -12.00
N SER A 136 26.19 -0.94 -11.14
CA SER A 136 27.06 -2.06 -11.54
C SER A 136 26.78 -3.36 -10.79
N CYS A 137 25.70 -3.45 -10.00
CA CYS A 137 25.31 -4.67 -9.30
C CYS A 137 23.79 -4.85 -9.22
#